data_AF-A0A317E1N9-F1
#
_entry.id   AF-A0A317E1N9-F1
#
_cell.length_a   1.000
_cell.length_b   1.000
_cell.length_c   1.000
_cell.angle_alpha   90.00
_cell.angle_beta   90.00
_cell.angle_gamma   90.00
#
_symmetry.space_group_name_H-M   'P 1'
#
loop_
_entity.id
_entity.type
_entity.pdbx_description
1 polymer ?
#
loop_
_entity_poly.entity_id
_entity_poly.type
_entity_poly.pdbx_seq_one_letter_code
_entity_poly.pdbx_strand_id
1 'polypeptide(L)' 'MAAFDPDAYIDVQAPVLGLTITAEQRPGVATFLRLAADMAALLEAAPLEDDSLDLDGVFVPVAP' A
#
# COMPACT_ATOMS: atom_id res chain seq x y z
N MET A 1 10.81 -12.70 7.32
CA MET A 1 9.54 -12.29 6.68
C MET A 1 9.31 -13.16 5.46
N ALA A 2 8.09 -13.65 5.25
CA ALA A 2 7.74 -14.26 3.97
C ALA A 2 7.80 -13.17 2.89
N ALA A 3 8.27 -13.52 1.68
CA ALA A 3 8.25 -12.59 0.56
C ALA A 3 6.79 -12.21 0.24
N PHE A 4 6.56 -10.93 -0.09
CA PHE A 4 5.25 -10.44 -0.48
C PHE A 4 4.74 -11.17 -1.75
N ASP A 5 3.52 -11.70 -1.68
CA ASP A 5 2.84 -12.36 -2.80
C ASP A 5 1.82 -11.40 -3.43
N PRO A 6 2.14 -10.81 -4.60
CA PRO A 6 1.24 -9.86 -5.25
C PRO A 6 -0.02 -10.53 -5.82
N ASP A 7 0.03 -11.81 -6.20
CA ASP A 7 -1.12 -12.49 -6.80
C ASP A 7 -2.19 -12.78 -5.76
N ALA A 8 -1.78 -13.25 -4.57
CA ALA A 8 -2.67 -13.39 -3.43
C ALA A 8 -3.24 -12.04 -2.96
N TYR A 9 -2.42 -10.98 -2.99
CA TYR A 9 -2.89 -9.63 -2.65
C TYR A 9 -3.95 -9.14 -3.65
N ILE A 10 -3.75 -9.35 -4.96
CA ILE A 10 -4.72 -9.00 -6.00
C ILE A 10 -6.04 -9.74 -5.77
N ASP A 11 -6.00 -11.05 -5.51
CA ASP A 11 -7.21 -11.88 -5.31
C ASP A 11 -8.06 -11.38 -4.14
N VAL A 12 -7.41 -10.92 -3.07
CA VAL A 12 -8.10 -10.42 -1.87
C VAL A 12 -8.58 -8.99 -2.05
N GLN A 13 -7.75 -8.10 -2.59
CA GLN A 13 -7.99 -6.64 -2.53
C GLN A 13 -8.79 -6.11 -3.70
N ALA A 14 -8.62 -6.65 -4.91
CA ALA A 14 -9.33 -6.14 -6.08
C ALA A 14 -10.86 -6.15 -5.91
N PRO A 15 -11.49 -7.22 -5.39
CA PRO A 15 -12.94 -7.23 -5.14
C PRO A 15 -13.38 -6.23 -4.07
N VAL A 16 -12.59 -6.07 -2.99
CA VAL A 16 -12.88 -5.12 -1.90
C VAL A 16 -12.92 -3.68 -2.43
N LEU A 17 -12.05 -3.37 -3.39
CA LEU A 17 -11.97 -2.07 -4.05
C LEU A 17 -12.92 -1.93 -5.25
N GLY A 18 -13.71 -2.97 -5.57
CA GLY A 18 -14.60 -2.96 -6.73
C GLY A 18 -13.87 -2.96 -8.08
N LEU A 19 -12.63 -3.43 -8.10
CA LEU A 19 -11.78 -3.47 -9.29
C LEU A 19 -11.83 -4.84 -9.96
N THR A 20 -11.97 -4.83 -11.29
CA THR A 20 -11.80 -6.03 -12.13
C THR A 20 -10.44 -5.95 -12.81
N ILE A 21 -9.53 -6.85 -12.46
CA ILE A 21 -8.21 -6.97 -13.11
C ILE A 21 -8.28 -8.12 -14.11
N THR A 22 -8.12 -7.82 -15.39
CA THR A 22 -8.13 -8.84 -16.44
C THR A 22 -6.86 -9.69 -16.40
N ALA A 23 -6.91 -10.86 -17.05
CA ALA A 23 -5.73 -11.72 -17.18
C ALA A 23 -4.54 -11.03 -17.87
N GLU A 24 -4.83 -10.13 -18.82
CA GLU A 24 -3.82 -9.35 -19.55
C GLU A 24 -3.18 -8.26 -18.66
N GLN A 25 -3.96 -7.68 -17.75
CA GLN A 25 -3.48 -6.62 -16.84
C GLN A 25 -2.72 -7.19 -15.65
N ARG A 26 -3.08 -8.39 -15.18
CA ARG A 26 -2.55 -9.00 -13.95
C ARG A 26 -1.01 -9.00 -13.87
N PRO A 27 -0.24 -9.41 -14.91
CA PRO A 27 1.23 -9.40 -14.82
C PRO A 27 1.80 -7.99 -14.57
N GLY A 28 1.21 -6.97 -15.18
CA GLY A 28 1.59 -5.58 -14.97
C GLY A 28 1.28 -5.10 -13.55
N VAL A 29 0.06 -5.36 -13.06
CA VAL A 29 -0.34 -5.00 -11.70
C VAL A 29 0.54 -5.70 -10.66
N ALA A 30 0.80 -6.99 -10.83
CA ALA A 30 1.67 -7.75 -9.94
C ALA A 30 3.10 -7.19 -9.90
N THR A 31 3.63 -6.75 -11.04
CA THR A 31 4.95 -6.11 -11.12
C THR A 31 4.99 -4.80 -10.32
N PHE A 32 3.99 -3.93 -10.48
CA PHE A 32 3.93 -2.67 -9.75
C PHE A 32 3.68 -2.84 -8.26
N LEU A 33 2.90 -3.86 -7.86
CA LEU A 33 2.71 -4.19 -6.44
C LEU A 33 4.01 -4.66 -5.78
N ARG A 34 4.85 -5.44 -6.48
CA ARG A 34 6.17 -5.82 -5.95
C ARG A 34 7.07 -4.60 -5.77
N LEU A 35 7.10 -3.70 -6.75
CA LEU A 35 7.86 -2.45 -6.63
C LEU A 35 7.38 -1.60 -5.45
N ALA A 36 6.05 -1.49 -5.26
CA ALA A 36 5.48 -0.79 -4.12
C ALA A 36 5.87 -1.44 -2.79
N ALA A 37 5.90 -2.77 -2.70
CA ALA A 37 6.35 -3.49 -1.52
C ALA A 37 7.84 -3.22 -1.21
N ASP A 38 8.70 -3.17 -2.24
CA ASP A 38 10.11 -2.81 -2.07
C ASP A 38 10.27 -1.37 -1.55
N MET A 39 9.47 -0.43 -2.05
CA MET A 39 9.43 0.95 -1.56
C MET A 39 8.90 1.04 -0.12
N ALA A 40 7.86 0.27 0.22
CA ALA A 40 7.32 0.22 1.58
C ALA A 40 8.36 -0.30 2.57
N ALA A 41 9.14 -1.32 2.21
CA ALA A 41 10.23 -1.82 3.05
C ALA A 41 11.31 -0.75 3.34
N LEU A 42 11.57 0.17 2.40
CA LEU A 42 12.47 1.31 2.63
C LEU A 42 11.89 2.29 3.66
N LEU A 43 10.57 2.53 3.62
CA LEU A 43 9.88 3.42 4.55
C LEU A 43 9.77 2.81 5.95
N GLU A 44 9.46 1.51 6.05
CA GLU A 44 9.39 0.78 7.32
C GLU A 44 10.74 0.73 8.05
N ALA A 45 11.84 0.87 7.33
CA ALA A 45 13.18 0.95 7.91
C ALA A 45 13.55 2.36 8.43
N ALA A 46 12.70 3.37 8.24
CA ALA A 46 12.96 4.71 8.72
C ALA A 46 12.92 4.75 10.27
N PRO A 47 13.85 5.49 10.93
CA PRO A 47 13.93 5.54 12.38
C PRO A 47 12.88 6.51 12.95
N LEU A 48 11.62 6.09 12.96
CA LEU A 48 10.51 6.81 13.58
C LEU A 48 10.10 6.10 14.87
N GLU A 49 9.70 6.88 15.87
CA GLU A 49 9.11 6.33 17.10
C GLU A 49 7.69 5.82 16.79
N ASP A 50 7.31 4.66 17.34
CA ASP A 50 6.00 4.03 17.09
C ASP A 50 4.80 4.93 17.49
N ASP A 51 5.01 5.86 18.41
CA ASP A 51 4.03 6.83 18.92
C ASP A 51 4.18 8.24 18.33
N SER A 52 5.02 8.40 17.29
CA SER A 52 5.09 9.67 16.55
C SER A 52 3.77 9.92 15.81
N LEU A 53 3.10 11.03 16.17
CA LEU A 53 1.84 11.48 15.56
C LEU A 53 2.03 12.73 14.67
N ASP A 54 3.25 12.95 14.20
CA ASP A 54 3.62 14.11 13.37
C ASP A 54 3.29 13.87 11.90
N LEU A 55 1.99 13.79 11.60
CA LEU A 55 1.50 13.78 10.22
C LEU A 55 1.80 15.13 9.55
N ASP A 56 2.27 15.11 8.30
CA ASP A 56 2.52 16.33 7.52
C ASP A 56 1.27 17.23 7.38
N GLY A 57 0.08 16.61 7.37
CA GLY A 57 -1.20 17.30 7.41
C GLY A 57 -2.01 16.97 8.66
N VAL A 58 -2.38 17.99 9.44
CA VAL A 58 -3.28 17.87 10.59
C VAL A 58 -4.60 18.61 10.35
N PHE A 59 -5.71 18.02 10.78
CA PHE A 59 -7.02 18.65 10.68
C PHE A 59 -7.11 19.85 11.65
N VAL A 60 -7.49 21.01 11.12
CA VAL A 60 -7.76 22.21 11.91
C VAL A 60 -9.24 22.58 11.75
N PRO A 61 -10.08 22.39 12.79
CA PRO A 61 -11.47 22.82 12.74
C PRO A 61 -11.56 24.33 12.57
N VAL A 62 -12.44 24.78 11.66
CA VAL A 62 -12.82 26.19 11.57
C VAL A 62 -14.09 26.42 12.38
N ALA A 63 -14.13 27.51 13.15
CA ALA A 63 -15.35 27.93 13.82
C ALA A 63 -16.42 28.33 12.77
N PRO A 64 -17.70 28.07 13.02
CA PRO A 64 -18.78 28.43 12.10
C PRO A 64 -18.89 29.94 11.87
#